data_AF-A0A6I0SI80-F1
#
_entry.id   AF-A0A6I0SI80-F1
#
_cell.length_a   1.000
_cell.length_b   1.000
_cell.length_c   1.000
_cell.angle_alpha   90.00
_cell.angle_beta   90.00
_cell.angle_gamma   90.00
#
_symmetry.space_group_name_H-M   'P 1'
#
loop_
_entity.id
_entity.type
_entity.pdbx_description
1 polymer ?
#
loop_
_entity_poly.entity_id
_entity_poly.type
_entity_poly.pdbx_seq_one_letter_code
_entity_poly.pdbx_strand_id
1 'polypeptide(L)'
;MHVSDVIFSGRDYNEIIAALDSLAGRFFTYEDDEEWWKCGFISNPKYKKRTGIITFRVSNDLWDVFTKFAKGYREFELNKALALPTGYSLRFYMLMSGQVYPLDISLENLKDRLGIPADKYKDKNGKDRIDHFEERVLKPAKAALDESCPYTFNYVKVRENPNNKRSKVTGFRFYPVYQPQFRDEELEGKELQAKVTARYQIDSHVYEYLRYSCGFTSEEINRNKETFITAQEKITDLIGELALLNGKSREKNNPKGWIINALKGKIKDK
;
A
#
# COMPACT_ATOMS: atom_id res chain seq x y z
N MET A 1 11.51 -3.06 15.51
CA MET A 1 11.62 -1.94 14.54
C MET A 1 12.14 -0.70 15.27
N HIS A 2 12.81 0.23 14.58
CA HIS A 2 13.26 1.47 15.20
C HIS A 2 12.11 2.50 15.21
N VAL A 3 12.03 3.34 16.24
CA VAL A 3 10.95 4.33 16.41
C VAL A 3 10.91 5.31 15.25
N SER A 4 12.08 5.74 14.77
CA SER A 4 12.19 6.69 13.66
C SER A 4 11.54 6.19 12.37
N ASP A 5 11.39 4.87 12.22
CA ASP A 5 10.86 4.26 10.99
C ASP A 5 9.32 4.31 10.95
N VAL A 6 8.68 4.55 12.09
CA VAL A 6 7.20 4.47 12.24
C VAL A 6 6.59 5.72 12.86
N ILE A 7 7.35 6.48 13.63
CA ILE A 7 6.91 7.72 14.24
C ILE A 7 7.75 8.83 13.62
N PHE A 8 7.22 9.42 12.53
CA PHE A 8 7.89 10.39 11.65
C PHE A 8 8.18 11.76 12.29
N SER A 9 8.10 11.87 13.61
CA SER A 9 8.30 13.10 14.37
C SER A 9 9.07 12.81 15.65
N GLY A 10 9.84 13.78 16.15
CA GLY A 10 10.60 13.74 17.41
C GLY A 10 9.72 13.67 18.66
N ARG A 11 8.81 12.69 18.70
CA ARG A 11 7.92 12.42 19.81
C ARG A 11 8.73 12.03 21.03
N ASP A 12 8.32 12.55 22.17
CA ASP A 12 8.96 12.21 23.41
C ASP A 12 8.64 10.77 23.83
N TYR A 13 9.36 10.30 24.84
CA TYR A 13 9.15 8.96 25.40
C TYR A 13 7.69 8.70 25.80
N ASN A 14 7.01 9.67 26.42
CA ASN A 14 5.65 9.49 26.93
C ASN A 14 4.65 9.38 25.78
N GLU A 15 4.84 10.17 24.71
CA GLU A 15 4.03 10.08 23.50
C GLU A 15 4.17 8.73 22.80
N ILE A 16 5.38 8.16 22.77
CA ILE A 16 5.62 6.81 22.22
C ILE A 16 4.87 5.77 23.05
N ILE A 17 4.99 5.82 24.37
CA ILE A 17 4.28 4.88 25.25
C ILE A 17 2.76 5.04 25.12
N ALA A 18 2.26 6.26 25.12
CA ALA A 18 0.83 6.54 24.94
C ALA A 18 0.30 6.02 23.60
N ALA A 19 1.08 6.12 22.52
CA ALA A 19 0.71 5.57 21.22
C ALA A 19 0.67 4.03 21.24
N LEU A 20 1.64 3.38 21.89
CA LEU A 20 1.68 1.93 22.04
C LEU A 20 0.52 1.41 22.90
N ASP A 21 0.24 2.06 24.03
CA ASP A 21 -0.87 1.71 24.90
C ASP A 21 -2.22 1.94 24.21
N SER A 22 -2.36 3.04 23.47
CA SER A 22 -3.56 3.30 22.68
C SER A 22 -3.80 2.24 21.61
N LEU A 23 -2.75 1.78 20.93
CA LEU A 23 -2.86 0.74 19.92
C LEU A 23 -3.12 -0.65 20.53
N ALA A 24 -2.49 -0.97 21.66
CA ALA A 24 -2.72 -2.21 22.39
C ALA A 24 -4.13 -2.29 22.99
N GLY A 25 -4.73 -1.15 23.35
CA GLY A 25 -6.11 -1.06 23.81
C GLY A 25 -7.17 -1.13 22.70
N ARG A 26 -6.77 -1.17 21.42
CA ARG A 26 -7.69 -1.31 20.29
C ARG A 26 -7.83 -2.78 19.89
N PHE A 27 -9.03 -3.13 19.45
CA PHE A 27 -9.38 -4.48 19.07
C PHE A 27 -9.96 -4.53 17.67
N PHE A 28 -9.72 -5.66 17.02
CA PHE A 28 -10.38 -6.09 15.80
C PHE A 28 -11.38 -7.20 16.17
N THR A 29 -12.56 -7.15 15.58
CA THR A 29 -13.60 -8.16 15.73
C THR A 29 -13.94 -8.70 14.36
N TYR A 30 -13.99 -10.01 14.26
CA TYR A 30 -14.43 -10.75 13.09
C TYR A 30 -15.65 -11.57 13.46
N GLU A 31 -16.61 -11.58 12.55
CA GLU A 31 -17.84 -12.37 12.67
C GLU A 31 -18.29 -12.77 11.28
N ASP A 32 -18.56 -14.06 11.11
CA ASP A 32 -19.28 -14.62 9.98
C ASP A 32 -20.35 -15.62 10.47
N ASP A 33 -20.94 -16.40 9.57
CA ASP A 33 -21.99 -17.35 9.90
C ASP A 33 -21.48 -18.55 10.75
N GLU A 34 -20.16 -18.76 10.83
CA GLU A 34 -19.54 -19.93 11.49
C GLU A 34 -18.77 -19.56 12.76
N GLU A 35 -18.05 -18.44 12.78
CA GLU A 35 -17.18 -18.05 13.87
C GLU A 35 -17.26 -16.57 14.25
N TRP A 36 -17.10 -16.31 15.55
CA TRP A 36 -16.87 -15.00 16.11
C TRP A 36 -15.56 -15.00 16.89
N TRP A 37 -14.69 -14.03 16.61
CA TRP A 37 -13.48 -13.83 17.39
C TRP A 37 -13.09 -12.36 17.50
N LYS A 38 -12.29 -12.08 18.53
CA LYS A 38 -11.81 -10.74 18.84
C LYS A 38 -10.35 -10.80 19.27
N CYS A 39 -9.50 -9.98 18.67
CA CYS A 39 -8.10 -9.86 19.05
C CYS A 39 -7.67 -8.40 19.17
N GLY A 40 -6.60 -8.13 19.93
CA GLY A 40 -5.95 -6.82 19.91
C GLY A 40 -5.14 -6.62 18.62
N PHE A 41 -4.93 -5.36 18.20
CA PHE A 41 -4.04 -5.08 17.05
C PHE A 41 -2.58 -5.42 17.36
N ILE A 42 -2.15 -5.11 18.59
CA ILE A 42 -0.85 -5.50 19.12
C ILE A 42 -1.00 -6.01 20.55
N SER A 43 -0.06 -6.84 21.00
CA SER A 43 0.05 -7.28 22.40
C SER A 43 1.49 -7.21 22.90
N ASN A 44 1.64 -7.09 24.22
CA ASN A 44 2.93 -6.99 24.91
C ASN A 44 3.88 -5.95 24.29
N PRO A 45 3.46 -4.68 24.07
CA PRO A 45 4.37 -3.66 23.57
C PRO A 45 5.52 -3.45 24.55
N LYS A 46 6.74 -3.32 24.02
CA LYS A 46 7.96 -3.05 24.75
C LYS A 46 8.74 -1.98 24.02
N TYR A 47 9.22 -1.00 24.76
CA TYR A 47 10.16 -0.01 24.26
C TYR A 47 11.50 -0.15 24.98
N LYS A 48 12.56 -0.49 24.23
CA LYS A 48 13.92 -0.60 24.77
C LYS A 48 14.55 0.79 24.81
N LYS A 49 14.48 1.42 25.98
CA LYS A 49 15.04 2.75 26.27
C LYS A 49 16.46 2.90 25.73
N ARG A 50 16.79 4.10 25.25
CA ARG A 50 18.10 4.49 24.67
C ARG A 50 18.49 3.79 23.35
N THR A 51 17.78 2.75 22.93
CA THR A 51 18.04 2.09 21.64
C THR A 51 17.08 2.50 20.53
N GLY A 52 15.96 3.16 20.90
CA GLY A 52 14.91 3.48 19.94
C GLY A 52 14.15 2.25 19.42
N ILE A 53 14.33 1.05 20.01
CA ILE A 53 13.72 -0.17 19.50
C ILE A 53 12.37 -0.42 20.17
N ILE A 54 11.33 -0.59 19.36
CA ILE A 54 10.01 -1.07 19.77
C ILE A 54 9.85 -2.53 19.33
N THR A 55 9.27 -3.34 20.22
CA THR A 55 8.80 -4.70 19.93
C THR A 55 7.39 -4.90 20.45
N PHE A 56 6.58 -5.66 19.73
CA PHE A 56 5.23 -6.08 20.11
C PHE A 56 4.90 -7.39 19.39
N ARG A 57 3.80 -8.02 19.78
CA ARG A 57 3.25 -9.23 19.14
C ARG A 57 1.98 -8.88 18.39
N VAL A 58 1.69 -9.62 17.34
CA VAL A 58 0.46 -9.52 16.53
C VAL A 58 -0.17 -10.92 16.52
N SER A 59 -1.50 -11.02 16.59
CA SER A 59 -2.18 -12.33 16.50
C SER A 59 -1.97 -12.94 15.11
N ASN A 60 -1.84 -14.27 15.02
CA ASN A 60 -1.79 -14.96 13.73
C ASN A 60 -3.12 -14.80 12.98
N ASP A 61 -4.27 -14.84 13.66
CA ASP A 61 -5.57 -14.64 13.01
C ASP A 61 -5.66 -13.27 12.31
N LEU A 62 -5.12 -12.24 12.95
CA LEU A 62 -5.05 -10.90 12.36
C LEU A 62 -4.07 -10.84 11.18
N TRP A 63 -2.96 -11.57 11.27
CA TRP A 63 -2.00 -11.71 10.18
C TRP A 63 -2.60 -12.40 8.95
N ASP A 64 -3.40 -13.43 9.18
CA ASP A 64 -4.12 -14.15 8.12
C ASP A 64 -5.15 -13.22 7.45
N VAL A 65 -5.84 -12.36 8.21
CA VAL A 65 -6.72 -11.32 7.65
C VAL A 65 -5.93 -10.34 6.77
N PHE A 66 -4.78 -9.84 7.23
CA PHE A 66 -3.97 -8.88 6.47
C PHE A 66 -3.38 -9.46 5.18
N THR A 67 -3.18 -10.77 5.12
CA THR A 67 -2.59 -11.47 3.96
C THR A 67 -3.63 -12.14 3.06
N LYS A 68 -4.92 -12.11 3.43
CA LYS A 68 -6.02 -12.68 2.65
C LYS A 68 -6.45 -11.77 1.51
N PHE A 69 -5.76 -11.86 0.38
CA PHE A 69 -6.04 -11.08 -0.83
C PHE A 69 -7.12 -11.70 -1.75
N ALA A 70 -7.83 -12.74 -1.30
CA ALA A 70 -8.78 -13.51 -2.11
C ALA A 70 -9.93 -12.65 -2.69
N LYS A 71 -10.34 -11.58 -1.98
CA LYS A 71 -11.38 -10.63 -2.45
C LYS A 71 -10.77 -9.38 -3.12
N GLY A 72 -9.49 -9.46 -3.50
CA GLY A 72 -8.71 -8.34 -4.02
C GLY A 72 -8.00 -7.55 -2.93
N TYR A 73 -7.22 -6.57 -3.36
CA TYR A 73 -6.43 -5.70 -2.50
C TYR A 73 -6.35 -4.28 -3.07
N ARG A 74 -5.81 -3.37 -2.26
CA ARG A 74 -5.57 -1.97 -2.64
C ARG A 74 -4.14 -1.62 -2.28
N GLU A 75 -3.39 -1.13 -3.26
CA GLU A 75 -2.06 -0.57 -3.07
C GLU A 75 -2.16 0.95 -3.07
N PHE A 76 -1.38 1.60 -2.22
CA PHE A 76 -1.31 3.05 -2.11
C PHE A 76 0.05 3.48 -1.56
N GLU A 77 0.45 4.71 -1.87
CA GLU A 77 1.75 5.24 -1.43
C GLU A 77 1.71 5.61 0.06
N LEU A 78 2.59 4.99 0.85
CA LEU A 78 2.61 5.13 2.30
C LEU A 78 2.95 6.56 2.75
N ASN A 79 3.94 7.20 2.10
CA ASN A 79 4.32 8.59 2.36
C ASN A 79 3.13 9.55 2.19
N LYS A 80 2.33 9.39 1.13
CA LYS A 80 1.11 10.17 0.91
C LYS A 80 0.07 9.92 1.99
N ALA A 81 -0.18 8.64 2.30
CA ALA A 81 -1.15 8.24 3.31
C ALA A 81 -0.83 8.84 4.69
N LEU A 82 0.44 8.86 5.08
CA LEU A 82 0.90 9.39 6.37
C LEU A 82 0.87 10.93 6.45
N ALA A 83 0.97 11.61 5.32
CA ALA A 83 0.91 13.07 5.25
C ALA A 83 -0.53 13.63 5.31
N LEU A 84 -1.54 12.77 5.19
CA LEU A 84 -2.93 13.21 5.15
C LEU A 84 -3.41 13.74 6.52
N PRO A 85 -4.15 14.85 6.55
CA PRO A 85 -4.46 15.58 7.78
C PRO A 85 -5.52 14.89 8.65
N THR A 86 -6.33 13.99 8.07
CA THR A 86 -7.44 13.35 8.79
C THR A 86 -7.56 11.87 8.46
N GLY A 87 -8.09 11.10 9.41
CA GLY A 87 -8.43 9.70 9.18
C GLY A 87 -9.49 9.51 8.09
N TYR A 88 -10.32 10.50 7.80
CA TYR A 88 -11.27 10.44 6.68
C TYR A 88 -10.56 10.57 5.34
N SER A 89 -9.67 11.54 5.20
CA SER A 89 -8.84 11.72 3.99
C SER A 89 -8.04 10.45 3.70
N LEU A 90 -7.43 9.86 4.73
CA LEU A 90 -6.71 8.58 4.62
C LEU A 90 -7.61 7.44 4.11
N ARG A 91 -8.78 7.24 4.71
CA ARG A 91 -9.70 6.17 4.29
C ARG A 91 -10.23 6.38 2.88
N PHE A 92 -10.47 7.63 2.46
CA PHE A 92 -10.83 7.93 1.08
C PHE A 92 -9.66 7.68 0.12
N TYR A 93 -8.43 8.04 0.49
CA TYR A 93 -7.26 7.73 -0.30
C TYR A 93 -7.14 6.22 -0.54
N MET A 94 -7.28 5.41 0.52
CA MET A 94 -7.26 3.95 0.43
C MET A 94 -8.40 3.41 -0.43
N LEU A 95 -9.59 4.02 -0.37
CA LEU A 95 -10.75 3.61 -1.15
C LEU A 95 -10.58 3.89 -2.65
N MET A 96 -9.96 5.02 -3.00
CA MET A 96 -9.81 5.49 -4.39
C MET A 96 -8.54 4.96 -5.06
N SER A 97 -7.51 4.59 -4.30
CA SER A 97 -6.23 4.16 -4.86
C SER A 97 -6.37 2.91 -5.74
N GLY A 98 -5.95 3.02 -6.99
CA GLY A 98 -6.08 1.95 -7.99
C GLY A 98 -7.52 1.61 -8.41
N GLN A 99 -8.52 2.38 -7.95
CA GLN A 99 -9.90 2.20 -8.38
C GLN A 99 -10.13 2.92 -9.71
N VAL A 100 -10.71 2.20 -10.68
CA VAL A 100 -11.03 2.75 -12.02
C VAL A 100 -12.53 2.87 -12.25
N TYR A 101 -13.34 2.10 -11.51
CA TYR A 101 -14.80 2.11 -11.68
C TYR A 101 -15.48 2.95 -10.60
N PRO A 102 -16.61 3.61 -10.94
CA PRO A 102 -17.42 4.31 -9.95
C PRO A 102 -17.90 3.38 -8.84
N LEU A 103 -18.01 3.93 -7.62
CA LEU A 103 -18.44 3.21 -6.43
C LEU A 103 -19.76 3.77 -5.91
N ASP A 104 -20.79 2.93 -5.88
CA ASP A 104 -22.05 3.23 -5.21
C ASP A 104 -22.00 2.75 -3.75
N ILE A 105 -22.10 3.68 -2.80
CA ILE A 105 -22.01 3.39 -1.37
C ILE A 105 -23.18 4.06 -0.65
N SER A 106 -23.94 3.27 0.10
CA SER A 106 -24.99 3.82 0.98
C SER A 106 -24.37 4.70 2.06
N LEU A 107 -25.13 5.68 2.56
CA LEU A 107 -24.64 6.59 3.60
C LEU A 107 -24.23 5.83 4.87
N GLU A 108 -24.98 4.79 5.24
CA GLU A 108 -24.70 3.93 6.39
C GLU A 108 -23.38 3.17 6.22
N ASN A 109 -23.21 2.49 5.08
CA ASN A 109 -21.99 1.77 4.76
C ASN A 109 -20.78 2.72 4.69
N LEU A 110 -20.98 3.93 4.15
CA LEU A 110 -19.93 4.94 4.13
C LEU A 110 -19.54 5.42 5.54
N LYS A 111 -20.52 5.65 6.42
CA LYS A 111 -20.25 6.01 7.82
C LYS A 111 -19.48 4.91 8.53
N ASP A 112 -19.90 3.66 8.37
CA ASP A 112 -19.23 2.49 8.94
C ASP A 112 -17.77 2.38 8.46
N ARG A 113 -17.54 2.41 7.14
CA ARG A 113 -16.20 2.42 6.54
C ARG A 113 -15.32 3.56 7.02
N LEU A 114 -15.91 4.72 7.37
CA LEU A 114 -15.20 5.89 7.90
C LEU A 114 -15.07 5.88 9.42
N GLY A 115 -15.65 4.90 10.13
CA GLY A 115 -15.65 4.83 11.59
C GLY A 115 -16.44 5.98 12.21
N ILE A 116 -17.50 6.42 11.52
CA ILE A 116 -18.40 7.47 11.95
C ILE A 116 -19.58 6.79 12.68
N PRO A 117 -19.86 7.15 13.94
CA PRO A 117 -21.04 6.64 14.64
C PRO A 117 -22.32 6.86 13.84
N ALA A 118 -23.24 5.89 13.87
CA ALA A 118 -24.44 5.91 13.05
C ALA A 118 -25.29 7.18 13.27
N ASP A 119 -25.36 7.64 14.53
CA ASP A 119 -26.09 8.82 15.00
C ASP A 119 -25.41 10.16 14.65
N LYS A 120 -24.11 10.15 14.32
CA LYS A 120 -23.38 11.37 13.98
C LYS A 120 -23.91 11.99 12.69
N TYR A 121 -23.98 13.32 12.66
CA TYR A 121 -24.56 14.11 11.57
C TYR A 121 -26.06 13.84 11.35
N LYS A 122 -26.80 13.42 12.39
CA LYS A 122 -28.27 13.45 12.37
C LYS A 122 -28.79 14.74 13.01
N ASP A 123 -29.97 15.18 12.60
CA ASP A 123 -30.71 16.24 13.28
C ASP A 123 -31.45 15.70 14.52
N LYS A 124 -32.12 16.60 15.24
CA LYS A 124 -32.92 16.27 16.43
C LYS A 124 -34.05 15.26 16.18
N ASN A 125 -34.44 15.03 14.92
CA ASN A 125 -35.47 14.10 14.52
C ASN A 125 -34.89 12.78 13.96
N GLY A 126 -33.57 12.58 14.04
CA GLY A 126 -32.89 11.38 13.54
C GLY A 126 -32.63 11.36 12.03
N LYS A 127 -32.89 12.48 11.32
CA LYS A 127 -32.67 12.57 9.87
C LYS A 127 -31.23 12.99 9.59
N ASP A 128 -30.59 12.34 8.62
CA ASP A 128 -29.21 12.67 8.23
C ASP A 128 -29.10 14.08 7.62
N ARG A 129 -28.20 14.87 8.22
CA ARG A 129 -27.76 16.20 7.77
C ARG A 129 -26.64 16.05 6.75
N ILE A 130 -27.05 15.77 5.51
CA ILE A 130 -26.16 15.54 4.37
C ILE A 130 -25.23 16.75 4.13
N ASP A 131 -25.75 17.96 4.34
CA ASP A 131 -24.98 19.20 4.27
C ASP A 131 -23.81 19.22 5.25
N HIS A 132 -24.06 18.87 6.52
CA HIS A 132 -23.01 18.77 7.53
C HIS A 132 -22.02 17.63 7.22
N PHE A 133 -22.52 16.49 6.75
CA PHE A 133 -21.66 15.36 6.37
C PHE A 133 -20.72 15.75 5.22
N GLU A 134 -21.22 16.39 4.17
CA GLU A 134 -20.40 16.87 3.06
C GLU A 134 -19.35 17.89 3.53
N GLU A 135 -19.76 18.87 4.32
CA GLU A 135 -18.89 19.96 4.76
C GLU A 135 -17.79 19.50 5.73
N ARG A 136 -18.07 18.49 6.55
CA ARG A 136 -17.15 18.02 7.59
C ARG A 136 -16.35 16.78 7.21
N VAL A 137 -16.78 16.05 6.18
CA VAL A 137 -16.19 14.77 5.79
C VAL A 137 -15.76 14.78 4.32
N LEU A 138 -16.72 14.91 3.39
CA LEU A 138 -16.41 14.74 1.96
C LEU A 138 -15.55 15.86 1.38
N LYS A 139 -15.92 17.13 1.62
CA LYS A 139 -15.19 18.28 1.07
C LYS A 139 -13.77 18.39 1.64
N PRO A 140 -13.54 18.26 2.97
CA PRO A 140 -12.18 18.28 3.51
C PRO A 140 -11.33 17.09 3.04
N ALA A 141 -11.92 15.89 2.96
CA ALA A 141 -11.22 14.73 2.44
C ALA A 141 -10.79 14.92 0.99
N LYS A 142 -11.72 15.37 0.13
CA LYS A 142 -11.44 15.66 -1.28
C LYS A 142 -10.35 16.72 -1.42
N ALA A 143 -10.45 17.84 -0.70
CA ALA A 143 -9.47 18.93 -0.77
C ALA A 143 -8.05 18.45 -0.43
N ALA A 144 -7.89 17.65 0.64
CA ALA A 144 -6.60 17.09 1.02
C ALA A 144 -6.01 16.15 -0.04
N LEU A 145 -6.86 15.38 -0.72
CA LEU A 145 -6.46 14.47 -1.80
C LEU A 145 -6.08 15.24 -3.08
N ASP A 146 -6.88 16.23 -3.45
CA ASP A 146 -6.66 17.09 -4.62
C ASP A 146 -5.31 17.84 -4.51
N GLU A 147 -4.85 18.13 -3.30
CA GLU A 147 -3.61 18.90 -3.08
C GLU A 147 -2.33 18.08 -3.22
N SER A 148 -2.37 16.77 -2.94
CA SER A 148 -1.14 16.02 -2.68
C SER A 148 -1.11 14.56 -3.13
N CYS A 149 -2.27 13.97 -3.43
CA CYS A 149 -2.39 12.53 -3.63
C CYS A 149 -2.58 12.16 -5.11
N PRO A 150 -1.99 11.05 -5.60
CA PRO A 150 -2.18 10.58 -6.97
C PRO A 150 -3.61 10.13 -7.27
N TYR A 151 -4.44 9.92 -6.25
CA TYR A 151 -5.84 9.54 -6.40
C TYR A 151 -6.73 10.47 -5.58
N THR A 152 -7.80 10.96 -6.20
CA THR A 152 -8.88 11.72 -5.57
C THR A 152 -10.22 11.21 -6.10
N PHE A 153 -11.31 11.94 -5.85
CA PHE A 153 -12.64 11.56 -6.31
C PHE A 153 -13.54 12.75 -6.57
N ASN A 154 -14.46 12.57 -7.51
CA ASN A 154 -15.70 13.34 -7.60
C ASN A 154 -16.85 12.51 -7.03
N TYR A 155 -17.98 13.13 -6.72
CA TYR A 155 -19.14 12.38 -6.23
C TYR A 155 -20.46 13.04 -6.60
N VAL A 156 -21.50 12.22 -6.66
CA VAL A 156 -22.90 12.66 -6.77
C VAL A 156 -23.75 12.01 -5.69
N LYS A 157 -24.80 12.70 -5.27
CA LYS A 157 -25.77 12.19 -4.29
C LYS A 157 -26.67 11.16 -4.95
N VAL A 158 -26.76 9.98 -4.37
CA VAL A 158 -27.77 8.97 -4.74
C VAL A 158 -29.01 9.25 -3.90
N ARG A 159 -30.15 9.41 -4.57
CA ARG A 159 -31.44 9.71 -3.94
C ARG A 159 -32.38 8.53 -4.07
N GLU A 160 -33.25 8.38 -3.09
CA GLU A 160 -34.31 7.36 -3.11
C GLU A 160 -35.20 7.48 -4.36
N ASN A 161 -35.58 8.70 -4.74
CA ASN A 161 -36.18 8.99 -6.04
C ASN A 161 -35.22 9.88 -6.87
N PRO A 162 -34.57 9.32 -7.91
CA PRO A 162 -33.62 10.05 -8.76
C PRO A 162 -34.22 11.28 -9.47
N ASN A 163 -35.52 11.26 -9.77
CA ASN A 163 -36.20 12.33 -10.50
C ASN A 163 -36.61 13.49 -9.59
N ASN A 164 -36.50 13.34 -8.27
CA ASN A 164 -36.89 14.36 -7.30
C ASN A 164 -35.68 14.89 -6.51
N LYS A 165 -35.27 16.13 -6.80
CA LYS A 165 -34.15 16.80 -6.11
C LYS A 165 -34.37 17.00 -4.60
N ARG A 166 -35.62 16.93 -4.11
CA ARG A 166 -35.96 17.01 -2.68
C ARG A 166 -36.01 15.65 -1.99
N SER A 167 -35.92 14.55 -2.73
CA SER A 167 -35.91 13.19 -2.18
C SER A 167 -34.71 12.96 -1.28
N LYS A 168 -34.88 12.08 -0.29
CA LYS A 168 -33.85 11.70 0.68
C LYS A 168 -32.61 11.18 -0.05
N VAL A 169 -31.44 11.62 0.39
CA VAL A 169 -30.16 11.06 -0.06
C VAL A 169 -29.93 9.76 0.69
N THR A 170 -29.76 8.67 -0.04
CA THR A 170 -29.54 7.31 0.50
C THR A 170 -28.07 6.93 0.46
N GLY A 171 -27.26 7.61 -0.35
CA GLY A 171 -25.84 7.35 -0.47
C GLY A 171 -25.15 8.28 -1.46
N PHE A 172 -23.96 7.87 -1.88
CA PHE A 172 -23.14 8.60 -2.82
C PHE A 172 -22.57 7.66 -3.87
N ARG A 173 -22.49 8.17 -5.10
CA ARG A 173 -21.72 7.56 -6.18
C ARG A 173 -20.41 8.32 -6.29
N PHE A 174 -19.30 7.64 -6.01
CA PHE A 174 -17.96 8.20 -6.13
C PHE A 174 -17.36 7.85 -7.49
N TYR A 175 -16.72 8.81 -8.12
CA TYR A 175 -15.96 8.68 -9.36
C TYR A 175 -14.48 8.89 -9.04
N PRO A 176 -13.66 7.83 -9.05
CA PRO A 176 -12.22 7.98 -8.85
C PRO A 176 -11.60 8.87 -9.92
N VAL A 177 -10.59 9.65 -9.53
CA VAL A 177 -9.83 10.50 -10.44
C VAL A 177 -8.35 10.27 -10.16
N TYR A 178 -7.60 9.92 -11.20
CA TYR A 178 -6.15 9.79 -11.15
C TYR A 178 -5.47 11.11 -11.49
N GLN A 179 -4.44 11.47 -10.72
CA GLN A 179 -3.69 12.72 -10.79
C GLN A 179 -2.20 12.39 -10.97
N PRO A 180 -1.72 12.21 -12.22
CA PRO A 180 -0.35 11.78 -12.51
C PRO A 180 0.71 12.70 -11.87
N GLN A 181 0.44 14.00 -11.78
CA GLN A 181 1.37 14.99 -11.24
C GLN A 181 1.73 14.80 -9.76
N PHE A 182 0.96 13.99 -9.02
CA PHE A 182 1.23 13.69 -7.61
C PHE A 182 1.76 12.27 -7.39
N ARG A 183 1.91 11.48 -8.46
CA ARG A 183 2.47 10.14 -8.41
C ARG A 183 3.95 10.22 -8.09
N ASP A 184 4.42 9.29 -7.25
CA ASP A 184 5.84 9.13 -7.03
C ASP A 184 6.51 8.57 -8.30
N GLU A 185 7.41 9.36 -8.90
CA GLU A 185 8.08 9.04 -10.17
C GLU A 185 8.93 7.76 -10.08
N GLU A 186 9.55 7.50 -8.93
CA GLU A 186 10.35 6.28 -8.75
C GLU A 186 9.45 5.03 -8.69
N LEU A 187 8.33 5.12 -7.96
CA LEU A 187 7.35 4.04 -7.90
C LEU A 187 6.69 3.80 -9.25
N GLU A 188 6.32 4.87 -9.97
CA GLU A 188 5.78 4.76 -11.33
C GLU A 188 6.79 4.14 -12.29
N GLY A 189 8.05 4.59 -12.24
CA GLY A 189 9.14 4.01 -13.02
C GLY A 189 9.29 2.51 -12.76
N LYS A 190 9.26 2.08 -11.50
CA LYS A 190 9.31 0.66 -11.12
C LYS A 190 8.10 -0.13 -11.64
N GLU A 191 6.89 0.42 -11.53
CA GLU A 191 5.67 -0.23 -12.05
C GLU A 191 5.69 -0.37 -13.57
N LEU A 192 6.11 0.67 -14.28
CA LEU A 192 6.26 0.64 -15.74
C LEU A 192 7.34 -0.36 -16.16
N GLN A 193 8.49 -0.34 -15.50
CA GLN A 193 9.56 -1.32 -15.72
C GLN A 193 9.07 -2.75 -15.47
N ALA A 194 8.20 -2.96 -14.46
CA ALA A 194 7.61 -4.26 -14.15
C ALA A 194 6.68 -4.78 -15.27
N LYS A 195 6.00 -3.91 -16.02
CA LYS A 195 5.11 -4.30 -17.13
C LYS A 195 5.86 -4.69 -18.41
N VAL A 196 7.03 -4.14 -18.66
CA VAL A 196 7.84 -4.45 -19.85
C VAL A 196 8.60 -5.77 -19.64
N THR A 197 8.63 -6.66 -20.62
CA THR A 197 9.39 -7.91 -20.49
C THR A 197 10.89 -7.66 -20.56
N ALA A 198 11.67 -8.40 -19.75
CA ALA A 198 13.12 -8.26 -19.69
C ALA A 198 13.85 -8.34 -21.05
N ARG A 199 13.29 -9.07 -22.04
CA ARG A 199 13.88 -9.18 -23.39
C ARG A 199 14.01 -7.84 -24.11
N TYR A 200 13.15 -6.86 -23.82
CA TYR A 200 13.21 -5.53 -24.44
C TYR A 200 14.08 -4.54 -23.65
N GLN A 201 14.54 -4.92 -22.46
CA GLN A 201 15.22 -4.02 -21.52
C GLN A 201 16.69 -4.42 -21.28
N ILE A 202 17.02 -5.67 -21.56
CA ILE A 202 18.37 -6.23 -21.44
C ILE A 202 18.95 -6.35 -22.85
N ASP A 203 20.24 -6.02 -23.00
CA ASP A 203 20.97 -6.21 -24.25
C ASP A 203 20.82 -7.65 -24.75
N SER A 204 20.69 -7.81 -26.07
CA SER A 204 20.39 -9.11 -26.67
C SER A 204 21.46 -10.16 -26.35
N HIS A 205 22.74 -9.77 -26.33
CA HIS A 205 23.84 -10.69 -26.03
C HIS A 205 23.83 -11.10 -24.56
N VAL A 206 23.57 -10.16 -23.65
CA VAL A 206 23.44 -10.45 -22.21
C VAL A 206 22.26 -11.39 -21.97
N TYR A 207 21.11 -11.12 -22.59
CA TYR A 207 19.92 -11.94 -22.45
C TYR A 207 20.16 -13.38 -22.97
N GLU A 208 20.79 -13.51 -24.14
CA GLU A 208 21.10 -14.81 -24.74
C GLU A 208 22.13 -15.58 -23.90
N TYR A 209 23.12 -14.90 -23.35
CA TYR A 209 24.07 -15.50 -22.42
C TYR A 209 23.36 -16.03 -21.16
N LEU A 210 22.44 -15.26 -20.59
CA LEU A 210 21.63 -15.70 -19.45
C LEU A 210 20.78 -16.93 -19.79
N ARG A 211 20.14 -16.96 -20.97
CA ARG A 211 19.28 -18.08 -21.39
C ARG A 211 20.07 -19.35 -21.70
N TYR A 212 21.13 -19.24 -22.50
CA TYR A 212 21.78 -20.40 -23.10
C TYR A 212 23.05 -20.83 -22.36
N SER A 213 23.81 -19.89 -21.80
CA SER A 213 25.05 -20.20 -21.08
C SER A 213 24.84 -20.40 -19.59
N CYS A 214 24.00 -19.56 -18.96
CA CYS A 214 23.67 -19.66 -17.54
C CYS A 214 22.40 -20.49 -17.26
N GLY A 215 21.67 -20.88 -18.31
CA GLY A 215 20.52 -21.78 -18.22
C GLY A 215 19.26 -21.18 -17.58
N PHE A 216 19.16 -19.86 -17.45
CA PHE A 216 17.95 -19.22 -16.92
C PHE A 216 16.76 -19.40 -17.88
N THR A 217 15.53 -19.52 -17.38
CA THR A 217 14.32 -19.40 -18.20
C THR A 217 13.93 -17.94 -18.43
N SER A 218 13.07 -17.67 -19.40
CA SER A 218 12.57 -16.31 -19.65
C SER A 218 11.81 -15.76 -18.43
N GLU A 219 11.06 -16.60 -17.72
CA GLU A 219 10.35 -16.24 -16.49
C GLU A 219 11.32 -15.91 -15.35
N GLU A 220 12.40 -16.69 -15.20
CA GLU A 220 13.42 -16.44 -14.18
C GLU A 220 14.18 -15.14 -14.45
N ILE A 221 14.49 -14.84 -15.71
CA ILE A 221 15.09 -13.56 -16.09
C ILE A 221 14.11 -12.43 -15.79
N ASN A 222 12.84 -12.57 -16.18
CA ASN A 222 11.84 -11.54 -15.95
C ASN A 222 11.59 -11.26 -14.46
N ARG A 223 11.65 -12.30 -13.61
CA ARG A 223 11.55 -12.16 -12.15
C ARG A 223 12.72 -11.39 -11.53
N ASN A 224 13.90 -11.44 -12.15
CA ASN A 224 15.13 -10.81 -11.64
C ASN A 224 15.62 -9.65 -12.52
N LYS A 225 14.77 -9.13 -13.42
CA LYS A 225 15.16 -8.19 -14.47
C LYS A 225 15.75 -6.89 -13.95
N GLU A 226 15.25 -6.37 -12.82
CA GLU A 226 15.80 -5.16 -12.19
C GLU A 226 17.29 -5.34 -11.87
N THR A 227 17.68 -6.49 -11.29
CA THR A 227 19.09 -6.79 -11.01
C THR A 227 19.92 -6.85 -12.28
N PHE A 228 19.41 -7.44 -13.36
CA PHE A 228 20.15 -7.53 -14.62
C PHE A 228 20.26 -6.20 -15.36
N ILE A 229 19.20 -5.38 -15.36
CA ILE A 229 19.19 -4.03 -15.94
C ILE A 229 20.19 -3.15 -15.21
N THR A 230 20.13 -3.09 -13.87
CA THR A 230 21.08 -2.31 -13.07
C THR A 230 22.52 -2.81 -13.23
N ALA A 231 22.72 -4.12 -13.34
CA ALA A 231 24.04 -4.68 -13.62
C ALA A 231 24.58 -4.21 -14.97
N GLN A 232 23.74 -4.17 -16.01
CA GLN A 232 24.13 -3.71 -17.34
C GLN A 232 24.49 -2.22 -17.35
N GLU A 233 23.78 -1.40 -16.57
CA GLU A 233 24.04 0.03 -16.45
C GLU A 233 25.34 0.34 -15.68
N LYS A 234 25.66 -0.46 -14.64
CA LYS A 234 26.79 -0.20 -13.74
C LYS A 234 28.07 -1.00 -14.04
N ILE A 235 27.96 -2.14 -14.70
CA ILE A 235 29.08 -3.06 -14.95
C ILE A 235 29.48 -2.94 -16.42
N THR A 236 30.67 -2.37 -16.65
CA THR A 236 31.21 -2.11 -18.00
C THR A 236 31.31 -3.38 -18.86
N ASP A 237 31.75 -4.51 -18.29
CA ASP A 237 31.77 -5.82 -18.96
C ASP A 237 30.90 -6.83 -18.21
N LEU A 238 29.58 -6.74 -18.40
CA LEU A 238 28.64 -7.63 -17.75
C LEU A 238 28.76 -9.08 -18.24
N ILE A 239 29.09 -9.32 -19.51
CA ILE A 239 29.20 -10.69 -20.06
C ILE A 239 30.40 -11.41 -19.45
N GLY A 240 31.57 -10.75 -19.39
CA GLY A 240 32.75 -11.31 -18.75
C GLY A 240 32.50 -11.64 -17.28
N GLU A 241 31.80 -10.75 -16.56
CA GLU A 241 31.42 -10.98 -15.17
C GLU A 241 30.43 -12.14 -15.01
N LEU A 242 29.41 -12.22 -15.86
CA LEU A 242 28.48 -13.35 -15.89
C LEU A 242 29.20 -14.66 -16.17
N ALA A 243 30.21 -14.68 -17.04
CA ALA A 243 31.00 -15.87 -17.31
C ALA A 243 31.79 -16.34 -16.09
N LEU A 244 32.43 -15.42 -15.37
CA LEU A 244 33.13 -15.72 -14.13
C LEU A 244 32.19 -16.25 -13.05
N LEU A 245 31.02 -15.62 -12.89
CA LEU A 245 30.02 -16.03 -11.91
C LEU A 245 29.41 -17.39 -12.28
N ASN A 246 29.10 -17.62 -13.56
CA ASN A 246 28.57 -18.89 -14.05
C ASN A 246 29.54 -20.03 -13.76
N GLY A 247 30.84 -19.85 -14.04
CA GLY A 247 31.88 -20.81 -13.70
C GLY A 247 31.93 -21.16 -12.21
N LYS A 248 31.93 -20.15 -11.34
CA LYS A 248 31.95 -20.34 -9.87
C LYS A 248 30.66 -20.94 -9.30
N SER A 249 29.54 -20.76 -9.98
CA SER A 249 28.23 -21.20 -9.50
C SER A 249 28.01 -22.71 -9.64
N ARG A 250 28.79 -23.41 -10.47
CA ARG A 250 28.62 -24.84 -10.79
C ARG A 250 28.69 -25.75 -9.57
N GLU A 251 29.46 -25.37 -8.56
CA GLU A 251 29.63 -26.14 -7.31
C GLU A 251 28.58 -25.79 -6.24
N LYS A 252 27.59 -24.94 -6.55
CA LYS A 252 26.60 -24.46 -5.59
C LYS A 252 25.28 -25.23 -5.74
N ASN A 253 24.59 -25.43 -4.61
CA ASN A 253 23.28 -26.10 -4.59
C ASN A 253 22.21 -25.37 -5.42
N ASN A 254 22.30 -24.03 -5.52
CA ASN A 254 21.44 -23.23 -6.40
C ASN A 254 22.32 -22.27 -7.23
N PRO A 255 22.83 -22.73 -8.39
CA PRO A 255 23.75 -21.94 -9.20
C PRO A 255 23.16 -20.59 -9.63
N LYS A 256 21.91 -20.59 -10.13
CA LYS A 256 21.20 -19.39 -10.61
C LYS A 256 20.98 -18.37 -9.49
N GLY A 257 20.48 -18.83 -8.35
CA GLY A 257 20.29 -17.97 -7.17
C GLY A 257 21.60 -17.39 -6.66
N TRP A 258 22.69 -18.16 -6.73
CA TRP A 258 24.02 -17.69 -6.37
C TRP A 258 24.53 -16.60 -7.32
N ILE A 259 24.38 -16.77 -8.64
CA ILE A 259 24.73 -15.74 -9.63
C ILE A 259 24.01 -14.43 -9.35
N ILE A 260 22.70 -14.47 -9.11
CA ILE A 260 21.89 -13.28 -8.80
C ILE A 260 22.41 -12.58 -7.54
N ASN A 261 22.68 -13.32 -6.47
CA ASN A 261 23.17 -12.75 -5.21
C ASN A 261 24.57 -12.14 -5.36
N ALA A 262 25.45 -12.79 -6.12
CA ALA A 262 26.78 -12.26 -6.41
C ALA A 262 26.74 -10.98 -7.25
N LEU A 263 25.85 -10.92 -8.26
CA LEU A 263 25.57 -9.70 -9.02
C LEU A 263 25.08 -8.57 -8.11
N LYS A 264 24.10 -8.84 -7.23
CA LYS A 264 23.61 -7.85 -6.25
C LYS A 264 24.71 -7.32 -5.35
N GLY A 265 25.67 -8.15 -4.96
CA GLY A 265 26.87 -7.72 -4.22
C GLY A 265 27.71 -6.74 -5.04
N LYS A 266 28.11 -7.13 -6.26
CA LYS A 266 28.91 -6.27 -7.15
C LYS A 266 28.25 -4.93 -7.50
N ILE A 267 26.92 -4.91 -7.64
CA ILE A 267 26.13 -3.69 -7.89
C ILE A 267 26.22 -2.69 -6.72
N LYS A 268 26.40 -3.19 -5.48
CA LYS A 268 26.55 -2.33 -4.29
C LYS A 268 27.96 -1.77 -4.15
N ASP A 269 28.96 -2.48 -4.66
CA ASP A 269 30.36 -2.07 -4.63
C ASP A 269 30.71 -1.02 -5.71
N LYS A 270 29.74 -0.62 -6.53
CA LYS A 270 29.84 0.31 -7.67
C LYS A 270 28.90 1.50 -7.50
#